data_AF-A0A2E3RJL7-F1
#
_entry.id   AF-A0A2E3RJL7-F1
#
_cell.length_a   1.000
_cell.length_b   1.000
_cell.length_c   1.000
_cell.angle_alpha   90.00
_cell.angle_beta   90.00
_cell.angle_gamma   90.00
#
_symmetry.space_group_name_H-M   'P 1'
#
loop_
_entity.id
_entity.type
_entity.pdbx_description
1 polymer ?
#
loop_
_entity_poly.entity_id
_entity_poly.type
_entity_poly.pdbx_seq_one_letter_code
_entity_poly.pdbx_strand_id
1 'polypeptide(L)'
;MFKKILCSSLVVLFLSYAYSADNQKDINSNIFKATILDNQIQFGYSYSTGWSTGPFWIGIHCQNDDEIAGFQLELPSNLQLLNASGGRSEEIFSDLHHNKKGMILGFSMQADKIAKLAEGEDDMLLKIQVKAISGNDLDFPIKVILAGASGQKLSINSSTSDLEIKSDTGETQLIKVSFYE
;
A
#
# COMPACT_ATOMS: atom_id res chain seq x y z
N MET A 1 30.72 -76.90 14.53
CA MET A 1 30.49 -76.16 15.79
C MET A 1 30.82 -74.70 15.59
N PHE A 2 29.79 -73.84 15.74
CA PHE A 2 29.75 -72.37 15.85
C PHE A 2 30.74 -71.50 15.06
N LYS A 3 30.20 -70.67 14.14
CA LYS A 3 30.64 -69.27 13.99
C LYS A 3 29.60 -68.37 13.30
N LYS A 4 29.18 -67.38 14.10
CA LYS A 4 28.80 -65.99 13.78
C LYS A 4 27.48 -65.72 13.02
N ILE A 5 26.52 -65.33 13.84
CA ILE A 5 25.37 -64.46 13.54
C ILE A 5 25.89 -63.13 12.97
N LEU A 6 25.31 -62.67 11.87
CA LEU A 6 25.38 -61.27 11.45
C LEU A 6 23.96 -60.77 11.20
N CYS A 7 23.49 -59.92 12.12
CA CYS A 7 22.32 -59.07 11.92
C CYS A 7 22.57 -58.10 10.77
N SER A 8 21.61 -57.98 9.86
CA SER A 8 21.39 -56.73 9.13
C SER A 8 19.89 -56.51 8.99
N SER A 9 19.39 -55.61 9.82
CA SER A 9 18.00 -55.13 9.82
C SER A 9 17.88 -54.05 8.76
N LEU A 10 17.19 -54.36 7.65
CA LEU A 10 16.84 -53.38 6.64
C LEU A 10 15.54 -52.67 7.05
N VAL A 11 15.64 -51.51 7.68
CA VAL A 11 14.50 -50.62 7.94
C VAL A 11 14.26 -49.79 6.67
N VAL A 12 13.19 -50.08 5.95
CA VAL A 12 12.72 -49.26 4.82
C VAL A 12 11.79 -48.19 5.40
N LEU A 13 12.27 -46.96 5.49
CA LEU A 13 11.46 -45.79 5.78
C LEU A 13 10.76 -45.33 4.49
N PHE A 14 9.47 -45.63 4.35
CA PHE A 14 8.61 -44.93 3.41
C PHE A 14 8.30 -43.54 3.98
N LEU A 15 8.96 -42.49 3.49
CA LEU A 15 8.49 -41.13 3.70
C LEU A 15 7.24 -40.91 2.84
N SER A 16 6.08 -41.00 3.45
CA SER A 16 4.86 -40.38 2.92
C SER A 16 5.02 -38.87 3.02
N TYR A 17 5.21 -38.19 1.89
CA TYR A 17 4.98 -36.75 1.82
C TYR A 17 3.47 -36.54 2.00
N ALA A 18 3.07 -36.19 3.23
CA ALA A 18 1.80 -35.56 3.44
C ALA A 18 1.88 -34.18 2.77
N TYR A 19 1.22 -34.04 1.63
CA TYR A 19 0.90 -32.73 1.07
C TYR A 19 -0.06 -32.08 2.08
N SER A 20 0.48 -31.22 2.95
CA SER A 20 -0.36 -30.27 3.68
C SER A 20 -0.96 -29.36 2.63
N ALA A 21 -2.23 -29.59 2.32
CA ALA A 21 -3.07 -28.55 1.74
C ALA A 21 -3.06 -27.41 2.76
N ASP A 22 -2.26 -26.40 2.47
CA ASP A 22 -2.39 -25.11 3.13
C ASP A 22 -3.80 -24.64 2.80
N ASN A 23 -4.72 -24.77 3.76
CA ASN A 23 -5.98 -24.05 3.74
C ASN A 23 -5.62 -22.59 4.03
N GLN A 24 -4.95 -21.96 3.07
CA GLN A 24 -4.97 -20.52 2.94
C GLN A 24 -6.41 -20.21 2.57
N LYS A 25 -7.23 -20.00 3.61
CA LYS A 25 -8.49 -19.29 3.46
C LYS A 25 -8.08 -18.03 2.70
N ASP A 26 -8.51 -17.91 1.44
CA ASP A 26 -8.45 -16.64 0.72
C ASP A 26 -9.22 -15.66 1.60
N ILE A 27 -8.50 -14.98 2.48
CA ILE A 27 -9.03 -13.83 3.17
C ILE A 27 -9.08 -12.82 2.04
N ASN A 28 -10.26 -12.69 1.43
CA ASN A 28 -10.60 -11.53 0.63
C ASN A 28 -10.17 -10.31 1.46
N SER A 29 -9.08 -9.68 1.06
CA SER A 29 -8.37 -8.70 1.87
C SER A 29 -7.87 -7.62 0.94
N ASN A 30 -8.19 -6.39 1.29
CA ASN A 30 -7.89 -5.26 0.43
C ASN A 30 -6.38 -5.03 0.42
N ILE A 31 -5.79 -4.86 -0.76
CA ILE A 31 -4.35 -4.67 -0.92
C ILE A 31 -4.10 -3.27 -1.42
N PHE A 32 -3.15 -2.57 -0.78
CA PHE A 32 -2.70 -1.26 -1.21
C PHE A 32 -1.38 -1.34 -1.97
N LYS A 33 -1.22 -0.45 -2.94
CA LYS A 33 0.05 -0.22 -3.63
C LYS A 33 0.23 1.27 -3.85
N ALA A 34 1.47 1.69 -3.98
CA ALA A 34 1.80 3.05 -4.38
C ALA A 34 2.50 3.04 -5.75
N THR A 35 2.30 4.09 -6.52
CA THR A 35 3.03 4.37 -7.76
C THR A 35 3.46 5.84 -7.78
N ILE A 36 4.50 6.16 -8.56
CA ILE A 36 4.83 7.55 -8.89
C ILE A 36 4.07 7.90 -10.17
N LEU A 37 3.33 9.01 -10.13
CA LEU A 37 2.53 9.47 -11.25
C LEU A 37 3.24 10.52 -12.12
N ASP A 38 4.42 10.98 -11.71
CA ASP A 38 5.15 12.01 -12.44
C ASP A 38 5.81 11.47 -13.71
N ASN A 39 5.39 12.01 -14.86
CA ASN A 39 6.23 12.07 -16.05
C ASN A 39 6.54 13.51 -16.53
N GLN A 40 5.87 14.58 -16.06
CA GLN A 40 6.18 16.03 -16.18
C GLN A 40 5.32 16.77 -15.13
N ILE A 41 5.82 17.64 -14.24
CA ILE A 41 6.21 19.05 -14.47
C ILE A 41 7.10 19.53 -13.30
N GLN A 42 8.32 19.97 -13.63
CA GLN A 42 9.20 20.76 -12.77
C GLN A 42 8.69 22.22 -12.71
N PHE A 43 8.49 22.77 -11.52
CA PHE A 43 8.63 24.22 -11.28
C PHE A 43 9.31 24.44 -9.93
N GLY A 44 10.52 25.00 -9.98
CA GLY A 44 11.44 25.08 -8.85
C GLY A 44 11.16 26.20 -7.87
N TYR A 45 11.73 26.05 -6.66
CA TYR A 45 12.28 27.13 -5.85
C TYR A 45 13.52 26.61 -5.12
N SER A 46 14.66 27.26 -5.38
CA SER A 46 15.96 27.03 -4.76
C SER A 46 16.00 27.58 -3.33
N TYR A 47 16.49 26.80 -2.34
CA TYR A 47 17.35 27.34 -1.27
C TYR A 47 18.36 26.29 -0.78
N SER A 48 19.61 26.75 -0.72
CA SER A 48 20.78 26.16 -0.07
C SER A 48 20.44 25.58 1.33
N THR A 49 20.36 24.25 1.46
CA THR A 49 20.78 23.42 2.62
C THR A 49 20.22 21.99 2.47
N GLY A 50 20.95 21.07 1.84
CA GLY A 50 20.57 19.65 1.79
C GLY A 50 19.55 19.27 0.70
N TRP A 51 19.29 17.97 0.59
CA TRP A 51 18.44 17.34 -0.44
C TRP A 51 17.02 17.92 -0.41
N SER A 52 16.57 18.49 -1.53
CA SER A 52 15.18 18.91 -1.75
C SER A 52 14.57 17.97 -2.77
N THR A 53 13.61 17.15 -2.34
CA THR A 53 12.60 16.66 -3.26
C THR A 53 11.60 17.80 -3.42
N GLY A 54 11.46 18.36 -4.62
CA GLY A 54 10.26 19.10 -4.95
C GLY A 54 8.99 18.28 -4.63
N PRO A 55 7.81 18.92 -4.53
CA PRO A 55 6.56 18.19 -4.45
C PRO A 55 6.43 17.13 -5.54
N PHE A 56 5.94 15.94 -5.20
CA PHE A 56 5.72 14.84 -6.15
C PHE A 56 4.36 14.18 -5.91
N TRP A 57 3.84 13.50 -6.93
CA TRP A 57 2.57 12.79 -6.88
C TRP A 57 2.74 11.29 -6.64
N ILE A 58 2.07 10.78 -5.62
CA ILE A 58 1.91 9.35 -5.37
C ILE A 58 0.48 8.94 -5.76
N GLY A 59 0.35 7.94 -6.62
CA GLY A 59 -0.90 7.21 -6.85
C GLY A 59 -1.08 6.15 -5.78
N ILE A 60 -2.20 6.18 -5.07
CA ILE A 60 -2.57 5.16 -4.09
C ILE A 60 -3.59 4.25 -4.74
N HIS A 61 -3.21 2.99 -4.90
CA HIS A 61 -4.01 1.95 -5.52
C HIS A 61 -4.59 1.04 -4.44
N CYS A 62 -5.84 0.62 -4.61
CA CYS A 62 -6.53 -0.30 -3.72
C CYS A 62 -7.23 -1.39 -4.54
N GLN A 63 -6.71 -2.61 -4.43
CA GLN A 63 -7.38 -3.81 -4.91
C GLN A 63 -8.34 -4.27 -3.82
N ASN A 64 -9.61 -3.90 -3.95
CA ASN A 64 -10.63 -4.13 -2.95
C ASN A 64 -11.60 -5.25 -3.34
N ASP A 65 -11.68 -6.27 -2.48
CA ASP A 65 -12.60 -7.39 -2.64
C ASP A 65 -14.01 -7.08 -2.12
N ASP A 66 -14.15 -6.03 -1.31
CA ASP A 66 -15.40 -5.55 -0.73
C ASP A 66 -15.71 -4.12 -1.15
N GLU A 67 -17.00 -3.75 -1.15
CA GLU A 67 -17.41 -2.37 -1.38
C GLU A 67 -16.84 -1.48 -0.27
N ILE A 68 -16.28 -0.33 -0.66
CA ILE A 68 -15.73 0.65 0.28
C ILE A 68 -16.76 1.76 0.45
N ALA A 69 -17.32 1.89 1.66
CA ALA A 69 -18.19 3.00 2.05
C ALA A 69 -17.41 4.22 2.57
N GLY A 70 -16.15 4.02 2.95
CA GLY A 70 -15.24 5.11 3.27
C GLY A 70 -13.85 4.64 3.65
N PHE A 71 -12.90 5.58 3.72
CA PHE A 71 -11.54 5.31 4.13
C PHE A 71 -10.94 6.47 4.94
N GLN A 72 -9.91 6.14 5.71
CA GLN A 72 -9.00 7.08 6.35
C GLN A 72 -7.56 6.69 6.03
N LEU A 73 -6.76 7.67 5.62
CA LEU A 73 -5.31 7.54 5.49
C LEU A 73 -4.64 8.51 6.48
N GLU A 74 -3.61 8.06 7.18
CA GLU A 74 -2.75 8.92 8.00
C GLU A 74 -1.31 8.82 7.51
N LEU A 75 -0.79 9.94 7.00
CA LEU A 75 0.59 10.05 6.54
C LEU A 75 1.54 10.19 7.75
N PRO A 76 2.77 9.68 7.63
CA PRO A 76 3.77 9.81 8.67
C PRO A 76 4.25 11.26 8.77
N SER A 77 4.81 11.63 9.93
CA SER A 77 5.22 13.01 10.20
C SER A 77 6.35 13.54 9.31
N ASN A 78 7.07 12.67 8.61
CA ASN A 78 8.13 13.02 7.66
C ASN A 78 7.61 13.25 6.22
N LEU A 79 6.31 13.08 5.97
CA LEU A 79 5.67 13.29 4.68
C LEU A 79 4.55 14.33 4.79
N GLN A 80 4.77 15.51 4.23
CA GLN A 80 3.77 16.57 4.21
C GLN A 80 2.76 16.35 3.09
N LEU A 81 1.48 16.29 3.43
CA LEU A 81 0.39 16.35 2.45
C LEU A 81 0.21 17.78 1.93
N LEU A 82 0.18 17.93 0.61
CA LEU A 82 -0.10 19.20 -0.07
C LEU A 82 -1.47 19.18 -0.74
N ASN A 83 -1.86 18.04 -1.30
CA ASN A 83 -3.16 17.85 -1.96
C ASN A 83 -3.57 16.38 -1.99
N ALA A 84 -4.87 16.10 -2.11
CA ALA A 84 -5.44 14.77 -2.32
C ALA A 84 -6.64 14.89 -3.26
N SER A 85 -6.66 14.11 -4.35
CA SER A 85 -7.71 14.15 -5.37
C SER A 85 -7.70 12.88 -6.25
N GLY A 86 -8.65 12.78 -7.16
CA GLY A 86 -8.68 11.81 -8.25
C GLY A 86 -9.01 10.37 -7.85
N GLY A 87 -8.86 9.50 -8.84
CA GLY A 87 -9.18 8.08 -8.74
C GLY A 87 -10.66 7.82 -8.47
N ARG A 88 -10.97 6.57 -8.14
CA ARG A 88 -12.34 6.12 -7.84
C ARG A 88 -12.97 6.84 -6.65
N SER A 89 -12.17 7.41 -5.75
CA SER A 89 -12.69 8.11 -4.58
C SER A 89 -13.35 9.44 -4.92
N GLU A 90 -12.77 10.27 -5.79
CA GLU A 90 -13.37 11.55 -6.18
C GLU A 90 -14.64 11.34 -7.03
N GLU A 91 -14.67 10.29 -7.86
CA GLU A 91 -15.83 9.93 -8.68
C GLU A 91 -17.06 9.54 -7.85
N ILE A 92 -16.87 8.94 -6.68
CA ILE A 92 -17.94 8.36 -5.87
C ILE A 92 -18.26 9.20 -4.62
N PHE A 93 -17.24 9.72 -3.93
CA PHE A 93 -17.43 10.44 -2.67
C PHE A 93 -17.62 11.93 -2.84
N SER A 94 -17.38 12.47 -4.04
CA SER A 94 -17.49 13.90 -4.41
C SER A 94 -16.53 14.85 -3.68
N ASP A 95 -16.28 14.65 -2.38
CA ASP A 95 -15.38 15.44 -1.56
C ASP A 95 -14.37 14.55 -0.81
N LEU A 96 -13.09 14.87 -0.96
CA LEU A 96 -12.01 14.34 -0.12
C LEU A 96 -11.61 15.36 0.94
N HIS A 97 -11.86 15.03 2.20
CA HIS A 97 -11.47 15.89 3.32
C HIS A 97 -10.05 15.57 3.74
N HIS A 98 -9.19 16.57 3.84
CA HIS A 98 -7.82 16.37 4.32
C HIS A 98 -7.34 17.54 5.17
N ASN A 99 -6.27 17.31 5.93
CA ASN A 99 -5.67 18.34 6.78
C ASN A 99 -4.13 18.37 6.70
N LYS A 100 -3.55 19.44 7.24
CA LYS A 100 -2.09 19.66 7.27
C LYS A 100 -1.32 18.64 8.11
N LYS A 101 -2.00 17.82 8.93
CA LYS A 101 -1.38 16.74 9.71
C LYS A 101 -1.28 15.43 8.91
N GLY A 102 -1.69 15.42 7.65
CA GLY A 102 -1.58 14.24 6.79
C GLY A 102 -2.73 13.26 6.95
N MET A 103 -3.86 13.67 7.54
CA MET A 103 -5.07 12.84 7.54
C MET A 103 -5.89 13.11 6.28
N ILE A 104 -6.35 12.05 5.62
CA ILE A 104 -7.24 12.09 4.46
C ILE A 104 -8.45 11.20 4.78
N LEU A 105 -9.65 11.71 4.53
CA LEU A 105 -10.92 11.03 4.70
C LEU A 105 -11.70 11.09 3.38
N GLY A 106 -12.19 9.93 2.93
CA GLY A 106 -13.11 9.83 1.80
C GLY A 106 -14.35 9.04 2.22
N PHE A 107 -15.53 9.62 2.04
CA PHE A 107 -16.83 8.98 2.27
C PHE A 107 -17.93 9.78 1.56
N SER A 108 -19.07 9.13 1.25
CA SER A 108 -20.25 9.81 0.68
C SER A 108 -21.29 10.11 1.76
N MET A 109 -21.88 11.31 1.71
CA MET A 109 -23.04 11.67 2.54
C MET A 109 -24.35 11.06 2.02
N GLN A 110 -24.33 10.56 0.78
CA GLN A 110 -25.45 9.90 0.10
C GLN A 110 -25.38 8.38 0.25
N ALA A 111 -24.43 7.87 1.03
CA ALA A 111 -24.14 6.45 1.22
C ALA A 111 -23.73 5.73 -0.09
N ASP A 112 -23.15 6.47 -1.04
CA ASP A 112 -22.50 5.87 -2.20
C ASP A 112 -21.27 5.08 -1.76
N LYS A 113 -20.95 4.07 -2.55
CA LYS A 113 -19.88 3.11 -2.25
C LYS A 113 -19.02 2.90 -3.47
N ILE A 114 -17.72 2.84 -3.26
CA ILE A 114 -16.80 2.40 -4.29
C ILE A 114 -17.02 0.90 -4.44
N ALA A 115 -17.38 0.47 -5.65
CA ALA A 115 -17.66 -0.94 -5.96
C ALA A 115 -16.41 -1.82 -5.73
N LYS A 116 -16.62 -3.14 -5.60
CA LYS A 116 -15.54 -4.13 -5.65
C LYS A 116 -14.77 -3.99 -6.97
N LEU A 117 -13.46 -4.13 -6.95
CA LEU A 117 -12.65 -4.01 -8.17
C LEU A 117 -12.86 -5.23 -9.07
N ALA A 118 -13.33 -5.02 -10.31
CA ALA A 118 -13.41 -6.10 -11.30
C ALA A 118 -12.08 -6.26 -12.08
N GLU A 119 -11.91 -7.41 -12.73
CA GLU A 119 -10.71 -7.67 -13.54
C GLU A 119 -10.58 -6.64 -14.66
N GLY A 120 -9.43 -5.96 -14.74
CA GLY A 120 -9.12 -4.97 -15.76
C GLY A 120 -9.59 -3.54 -15.47
N GLU A 121 -10.24 -3.30 -14.33
CA GLU A 121 -10.58 -1.95 -13.87
C GLU A 121 -9.37 -1.22 -13.28
N ASP A 122 -9.38 0.11 -13.32
CA ASP A 122 -8.37 0.96 -12.67
C ASP A 122 -8.49 0.84 -11.15
N ASP A 123 -7.40 0.44 -10.50
CA ASP A 123 -7.33 0.27 -9.05
C ASP A 123 -6.90 1.54 -8.32
N MET A 124 -6.65 2.66 -9.01
CA MET A 124 -6.30 3.93 -8.38
C MET A 124 -7.46 4.46 -7.53
N LEU A 125 -7.28 4.42 -6.21
CA LEU A 125 -8.25 4.94 -5.24
C LEU A 125 -8.21 6.48 -5.23
N LEU A 126 -7.01 7.05 -5.12
CA LEU A 126 -6.74 8.47 -5.12
C LEU A 126 -5.28 8.74 -5.48
N LYS A 127 -4.96 10.00 -5.77
CA LYS A 127 -3.59 10.51 -5.82
C LYS A 127 -3.36 11.56 -4.75
N ILE A 128 -2.15 11.58 -4.20
CA ILE A 128 -1.74 12.55 -3.19
C ILE A 128 -0.51 13.30 -3.70
N GLN A 129 -0.53 14.63 -3.55
CA GLN A 129 0.65 15.45 -3.73
C GLN A 129 1.33 15.59 -2.38
N VAL A 130 2.60 15.24 -2.32
CA VAL A 130 3.35 15.22 -1.06
C VAL A 130 4.71 15.87 -1.22
N LYS A 131 5.29 16.23 -0.08
CA LYS A 131 6.68 16.70 0.03
C LYS A 131 7.35 16.01 1.21
N ALA A 132 8.50 15.38 0.98
CA ALA A 132 9.33 14.89 2.07
C ALA A 132 9.89 16.08 2.86
N ILE A 133 9.75 16.08 4.18
CA ILE A 133 10.16 17.22 5.03
C ILE A 133 11.38 16.93 5.90
N SER A 134 11.70 15.65 6.14
CA SER A 134 12.85 15.22 6.92
C SER A 134 13.11 13.72 6.72
N GLY A 135 14.30 13.27 7.12
CA GLY A 135 14.68 11.86 7.10
C GLY A 135 15.85 11.58 6.16
N ASN A 136 16.82 10.81 6.63
CA ASN A 136 17.87 10.24 5.79
C ASN A 136 17.35 9.02 5.02
N ASP A 137 16.34 8.36 5.59
CA ASP A 137 15.64 7.21 5.01
C ASP A 137 14.27 7.68 4.53
N LEU A 138 14.03 7.64 3.22
CA LEU A 138 12.75 8.00 2.60
C LEU A 138 11.75 6.84 2.73
N ASP A 139 11.40 6.51 3.98
CA ASP A 139 10.38 5.51 4.32
C ASP A 139 9.11 6.21 4.82
N PHE A 140 7.98 5.87 4.20
CA PHE A 140 6.70 6.49 4.42
C PHE A 140 5.64 5.44 4.78
N PRO A 141 5.54 5.07 6.07
CA PRO A 141 4.48 4.18 6.56
C PRO A 141 3.16 4.95 6.66
N ILE A 142 2.19 4.60 5.82
CA ILE A 142 0.84 5.16 5.77
C ILE A 142 -0.12 4.22 6.50
N LYS A 143 -0.79 4.75 7.52
CA LYS A 143 -1.86 4.00 8.21
C LYS A 143 -3.14 4.08 7.40
N VAL A 144 -3.89 2.98 7.34
CA VAL A 144 -5.10 2.85 6.55
C VAL A 144 -6.23 2.25 7.38
N ILE A 145 -7.41 2.85 7.28
CA ILE A 145 -8.66 2.27 7.77
C ILE A 145 -9.65 2.25 6.61
N LEU A 146 -10.24 1.10 6.36
CA LEU A 146 -11.32 0.93 5.38
C LEU A 146 -12.63 0.60 6.09
N ALA A 147 -13.72 1.23 5.65
CA ALA A 147 -15.09 0.94 6.09
C ALA A 147 -15.87 0.28 4.95
N GLY A 148 -16.51 -0.85 5.26
CA GLY A 148 -17.38 -1.58 4.35
C GLY A 148 -18.80 -1.03 4.33
N ALA A 149 -19.66 -1.65 3.51
CA ALA A 149 -21.02 -1.18 3.26
C ALA A 149 -21.93 -1.02 4.49
N SER A 150 -21.64 -1.70 5.60
CA SER A 150 -22.40 -1.60 6.87
C SER A 150 -21.64 -0.80 7.94
N GLY A 151 -20.59 -0.08 7.57
CA GLY A 151 -19.70 0.64 8.50
C GLY A 151 -18.72 -0.25 9.25
N GLN A 152 -18.67 -1.55 8.94
CA GLN A 152 -17.70 -2.48 9.52
C GLN A 152 -16.29 -2.15 9.01
N LYS A 153 -15.28 -2.26 9.88
CA LYS A 153 -13.88 -2.17 9.45
C LYS A 153 -13.57 -3.34 8.51
N LEU A 154 -13.01 -3.05 7.33
CA LEU A 154 -12.49 -4.06 6.41
C LEU A 154 -11.04 -4.37 6.75
N SER A 155 -10.65 -5.64 6.56
CA SER A 155 -9.27 -6.06 6.71
C SER A 155 -8.43 -5.64 5.50
N ILE A 156 -7.18 -5.28 5.77
CA ILE A 156 -6.19 -5.01 4.72
C ILE A 156 -4.94 -5.86 4.93
N ASN A 157 -4.26 -6.19 3.83
CA ASN A 157 -2.93 -6.76 3.91
C ASN A 157 -1.89 -5.66 3.96
N SER A 158 -0.98 -5.75 4.92
CA SER A 158 0.22 -4.93 4.91
C SER A 158 0.99 -5.15 3.62
N SER A 159 1.43 -4.04 3.03
CA SER A 159 2.03 -4.02 1.71
C SER A 159 3.10 -2.94 1.67
N THR A 160 4.02 -3.07 0.72
CA THR A 160 5.11 -2.11 0.53
C THR A 160 5.35 -1.94 -0.96
N SER A 161 5.62 -0.70 -1.36
CA SER A 161 6.01 -0.32 -2.71
C SER A 161 7.32 0.44 -2.64
N ASP A 162 8.31 -0.05 -3.37
CA ASP A 162 9.60 0.61 -3.56
C ASP A 162 9.49 1.47 -4.83
N LEU A 163 9.71 2.77 -4.71
CA LEU A 163 9.48 3.76 -5.76
C LEU A 163 10.75 4.57 -6.03
N GLU A 164 11.05 4.83 -7.29
CA GLU A 164 12.16 5.72 -7.66
C GLU A 164 11.64 7.13 -7.91
N ILE A 165 12.22 8.11 -7.21
CA ILE A 165 11.95 9.54 -7.44
C ILE A 165 13.23 10.24 -7.86
N LYS A 166 13.09 11.31 -8.66
CA LYS A 166 14.21 12.20 -9.01
C LYS A 166 14.14 13.45 -8.15
N SER A 167 15.25 13.76 -7.49
CA SER A 167 15.42 15.00 -6.75
C SER A 167 15.59 16.20 -7.69
N ASP A 168 15.56 17.41 -7.11
CA ASP A 168 15.76 18.66 -7.85
C ASP A 168 17.19 18.77 -8.45
N THR A 169 18.15 17.99 -7.96
CA THR A 169 19.53 17.90 -8.49
C THR A 169 19.69 16.87 -9.61
N GLY A 170 18.62 16.11 -9.91
CA GLY A 170 18.63 15.03 -10.90
C GLY A 170 19.09 13.68 -10.38
N GLU A 171 19.46 13.58 -9.10
CA GLU A 171 19.79 12.32 -8.44
C GLU A 171 18.52 11.49 -8.22
N THR A 172 18.56 10.21 -8.62
CA THR A 172 17.48 9.26 -8.35
C THR A 172 17.63 8.72 -6.94
N GLN A 173 16.52 8.63 -6.21
CA GLN A 173 16.46 8.06 -4.89
C GLN A 173 15.32 7.05 -4.79
N LEU A 174 15.57 5.98 -4.04
CA LEU A 174 14.53 5.02 -3.69
C LEU A 174 13.77 5.53 -2.47
N ILE A 175 12.44 5.57 -2.59
CA ILE A 175 11.54 5.76 -1.47
C ILE A 175 10.75 4.47 -1.24
N LYS A 176 10.37 4.24 0.01
CA LYS A 176 9.53 3.13 0.41
C LYS A 176 8.21 3.69 0.90
N VAL A 177 7.11 3.19 0.35
CA VAL A 177 5.77 3.49 0.85
C VAL A 177 5.19 2.19 1.37
N SER A 178 4.79 2.17 2.64
CA SER A 178 4.17 0.98 3.25
C SER A 178 2.77 1.29 3.76
N PHE A 179 1.89 0.29 3.74
CA PHE A 179 0.52 0.42 4.20
C PHE A 179 0.24 -0.57 5.34
N TYR A 180 -0.41 -0.10 6.39
CA TYR A 180 -0.74 -0.91 7.58
C TYR A 180 -2.02 -0.41 8.27
N GLU A 181 -2.58 -1.21 9.18
CA GLU A 181 -3.81 -0.90 9.94
C GLU A 181 -3.63 0.00 11.17
#